data_AF-A0AA43DD89-F1
#
_entry.id   AF-A0AA43DD89-F1
#
_cell.length_a   1.000
_cell.length_b   1.000
_cell.length_c   1.000
_cell.angle_alpha   90.00
_cell.angle_beta   90.00
_cell.angle_gamma   90.00
#
_symmetry.space_group_name_H-M   'P 1'
#
loop_
_entity.id
_entity.type
_entity.pdbx_description
1 polymer ?
#
loop_
_entity_poly.entity_id
_entity_poly.type
_entity_poly.pdbx_seq_one_letter_code
_entity_poly.pdbx_strand_id
1 'polypeptide(L)'
;MPSHQATIPSKADPPPTSIHYYPVSKDGHPSSPRRLRAGEAYLVPDFEQAERLIAQGVNSARVAISNHDSTREHDPGYSQVAGEQQLVPASPFTFDESVVVVLPTYNERANLEALVTAIGQYLVADIVIVDDNSPDGTGDLADQLSARSPHVHVLHRPRKEGLGPAYLAGFQWALQRPYDRIIEMDCDFSHAPWDLPRLVHRSHTADLVIGSRYVPGGGTENWNARRRLVSRCGNTYVNLFLGSSIQDWTGGFRCYRRGLLEKMTLSTVQAKGYIFQVELAWRAVQLGAKVSELPIRFSDRILGQSKLGWSSIIEGLIEVPKMCFRRSVGR
;
A
#
# COMPACT_ATOMS: atom_id res chain seq x y z
N MET A 1 38.52 -13.56 42.69
CA MET A 1 37.72 -14.09 41.56
C MET A 1 37.21 -12.89 40.78
N PRO A 2 37.82 -12.50 39.65
CA PRO A 2 37.31 -11.40 38.85
C PRO A 2 36.06 -11.85 38.07
N SER A 3 34.98 -11.10 38.24
CA SER A 3 33.71 -11.29 37.51
C SER A 3 33.88 -10.86 36.06
N HIS A 4 33.92 -11.83 35.13
CA HIS A 4 33.83 -11.59 33.71
C HIS A 4 32.43 -11.03 33.36
N GLN A 5 32.37 -9.77 32.94
CA GLN A 5 31.24 -9.26 32.16
C GLN A 5 31.29 -9.88 30.77
N ALA A 6 30.29 -10.69 30.44
CA ALA A 6 30.07 -11.17 29.09
C ALA A 6 29.53 -10.03 28.23
N THR A 7 30.36 -9.51 27.33
CA THR A 7 29.95 -8.64 26.23
C THR A 7 28.95 -9.38 25.35
N ILE A 8 27.71 -8.92 25.32
CA ILE A 8 26.70 -9.34 24.34
C ILE A 8 27.18 -8.82 22.98
N PRO A 9 27.38 -9.68 21.96
CA PRO A 9 27.80 -9.20 20.66
C PRO A 9 26.65 -8.41 20.03
N SER A 10 26.93 -7.14 19.74
CA SER A 10 26.17 -6.33 18.79
C SER A 10 25.98 -7.15 17.51
N LYS A 11 24.72 -7.44 17.13
CA LYS A 11 24.41 -7.97 15.80
C LYS A 11 24.86 -6.91 14.80
N ALA A 12 26.05 -7.07 14.25
CA ALA A 12 26.47 -6.35 13.06
C ALA A 12 25.48 -6.71 11.96
N ASP A 13 24.96 -5.71 11.26
CA ASP A 13 24.12 -5.94 10.09
C ASP A 13 24.89 -6.84 9.10
N PRO A 14 24.22 -7.84 8.52
CA PRO A 14 24.89 -8.71 7.56
C PRO A 14 25.38 -7.86 6.37
N PRO A 15 26.56 -8.18 5.80
CA PRO A 15 27.14 -7.37 4.74
C PRO A 15 26.18 -7.31 3.53
N PRO A 16 26.09 -6.16 2.83
CA PRO A 16 25.29 -6.05 1.62
C PRO A 16 25.72 -7.12 0.61
N THR A 17 24.76 -7.84 0.04
CA THR A 17 25.04 -8.87 -0.97
C THR A 17 25.13 -8.21 -2.34
N SER A 18 26.06 -8.66 -3.18
CA SER A 18 26.10 -8.27 -4.59
C SER A 18 24.79 -8.69 -5.28
N ILE A 19 24.05 -7.72 -5.80
CA ILE A 19 22.80 -7.95 -6.53
C ILE A 19 23.14 -8.13 -8.00
N HIS A 20 22.78 -9.27 -8.58
CA HIS A 20 22.91 -9.49 -10.01
C HIS A 20 21.68 -8.94 -10.73
N TYR A 21 21.85 -7.89 -11.53
CA TYR A 21 20.77 -7.28 -12.29
C TYR A 21 20.61 -7.89 -13.69
N TYR A 22 19.37 -8.10 -14.09
CA TYR A 22 18.98 -8.42 -15.45
C TYR A 22 18.37 -7.15 -16.09
N PRO A 23 19.11 -6.42 -16.92
CA PRO A 23 18.60 -5.20 -17.54
C PRO A 23 17.50 -5.52 -18.55
N VAL A 24 16.48 -4.66 -18.61
CA VAL A 24 15.40 -4.71 -19.61
C VAL A 24 15.45 -3.40 -20.40
N SER A 25 15.60 -3.46 -21.71
CA SER A 25 15.58 -2.26 -22.55
C SER A 25 14.17 -1.67 -22.66
N LYS A 26 14.05 -0.38 -23.01
CA LYS A 26 12.75 0.29 -23.23
C LYS A 26 11.89 -0.40 -24.31
N ASP A 27 12.53 -0.85 -25.39
CA ASP A 27 11.89 -1.56 -26.50
C ASP A 27 11.85 -3.08 -26.32
N GLY A 28 12.46 -3.58 -25.23
CA GLY A 28 12.58 -4.99 -24.94
C GLY A 28 11.25 -5.58 -24.50
N HIS A 29 10.75 -6.56 -25.27
CA HIS A 29 9.73 -7.48 -24.81
C HIS A 29 10.44 -8.73 -24.26
N PRO A 30 10.55 -8.92 -22.93
CA PRO A 30 11.01 -10.19 -22.42
C PRO A 30 9.99 -11.25 -22.83
N SER A 31 10.42 -12.17 -23.70
CA SER A 31 9.70 -13.40 -24.02
C SER A 31 9.66 -14.27 -22.77
N SER A 32 8.63 -14.08 -21.94
CA SER A 32 8.43 -14.68 -20.62
C SER A 32 9.56 -14.38 -19.61
N PRO A 33 9.25 -13.75 -18.45
CA PRO A 33 10.26 -13.46 -17.45
C PRO A 33 10.81 -14.75 -16.81
N ARG A 34 12.10 -14.73 -16.51
CA ARG A 34 12.79 -15.84 -15.84
C ARG A 34 12.42 -15.87 -14.35
N ARG A 35 12.51 -17.04 -13.73
CA ARG A 35 12.43 -17.15 -12.26
C ARG A 35 13.74 -16.66 -11.63
N LEU A 36 13.64 -15.65 -10.76
CA LEU A 36 14.78 -15.05 -10.08
C LEU A 36 15.17 -15.82 -8.81
N ARG A 37 16.47 -15.85 -8.51
CA ARG A 37 17.07 -16.30 -7.24
C ARG A 37 17.11 -15.15 -6.22
N ALA A 38 17.40 -15.46 -4.95
CA ALA A 38 17.39 -14.49 -3.85
C ALA A 38 18.36 -13.29 -4.03
N GLY A 39 19.41 -13.40 -4.84
CA GLY A 39 20.34 -12.32 -5.17
C GLY A 39 20.17 -11.72 -6.57
N GLU A 40 19.09 -12.04 -7.28
CA GLU A 40 18.85 -11.59 -8.67
C GLU A 40 17.67 -10.64 -8.79
N ALA A 41 17.82 -9.54 -9.51
CA ALA A 41 16.75 -8.56 -9.72
C ALA A 41 16.64 -8.17 -11.19
N TYR A 42 15.48 -7.67 -11.59
CA TYR A 42 15.35 -6.94 -12.85
C TYR A 42 15.71 -5.48 -12.64
N LEU A 43 16.44 -4.89 -13.59
CA LEU A 43 16.65 -3.45 -13.68
C LEU A 43 15.86 -2.93 -14.89
N VAL A 44 14.90 -2.05 -14.63
CA VAL A 44 14.02 -1.47 -15.65
C VAL A 44 14.20 0.04 -15.77
N PRO A 45 14.02 0.61 -16.97
CA PRO A 45 14.31 2.01 -17.23
C PRO A 45 13.20 2.96 -16.76
N ASP A 46 12.01 2.44 -16.50
CA ASP A 46 10.83 3.22 -16.12
C ASP A 46 9.77 2.34 -15.43
N PHE A 47 8.75 3.00 -14.89
CA PHE A 47 7.62 2.36 -14.24
C PHE A 47 6.77 1.51 -15.19
N GLU A 48 6.64 1.89 -16.47
CA GLU A 48 5.82 1.13 -17.42
C GLU A 48 6.42 -0.26 -17.70
N GLN A 49 7.74 -0.35 -17.83
CA GLN A 49 8.44 -1.63 -17.92
C GLN A 49 8.35 -2.43 -16.63
N ALA A 50 8.37 -1.78 -15.46
CA ALA A 50 8.13 -2.44 -14.18
C ALA A 50 6.74 -3.11 -14.16
N GLU A 51 5.70 -2.36 -14.51
CA GLU A 51 4.31 -2.85 -14.55
C GLU A 51 4.16 -4.05 -15.49
N ARG A 52 4.78 -4.00 -16.68
CA ARG A 52 4.73 -5.11 -17.64
C ARG A 52 5.35 -6.38 -17.10
N LEU A 53 6.52 -6.31 -16.47
CA LEU A 53 7.16 -7.46 -15.84
C LEU A 53 6.31 -8.04 -14.70
N ILE A 54 5.76 -7.17 -13.85
CA ILE A 54 4.98 -7.58 -12.69
C ILE A 54 3.68 -8.24 -13.15
N ALA A 55 3.02 -7.70 -14.19
CA ALA A 55 1.84 -8.31 -14.79
C ALA A 55 2.10 -9.71 -15.38
N GLN A 56 3.35 -9.99 -15.77
CA GLN A 56 3.81 -11.32 -16.22
C GLN A 56 4.21 -12.25 -15.06
N GLY A 57 4.04 -11.83 -13.81
CA GLY A 57 4.24 -12.63 -12.60
C GLY A 57 5.54 -12.39 -11.85
N VAL A 58 6.38 -11.44 -12.28
CA VAL A 58 7.57 -11.02 -11.53
C VAL A 58 7.13 -10.40 -10.19
N ASN A 59 7.80 -10.78 -9.10
CA ASN A 59 7.56 -10.16 -7.79
C ASN A 59 8.06 -8.71 -7.80
N SER A 60 7.19 -7.74 -7.43
CA SER A 60 7.54 -6.31 -7.39
C SER A 60 8.74 -6.01 -6.50
N ALA A 61 8.96 -6.80 -5.44
CA ALA A 61 10.15 -6.70 -4.58
C ALA A 61 11.47 -6.96 -5.32
N ARG A 62 11.43 -7.51 -6.54
CA ARG A 62 12.60 -7.89 -7.36
C ARG A 62 12.78 -7.00 -8.60
N VAL A 63 12.08 -5.87 -8.66
CA VAL A 63 12.17 -4.93 -9.78
C VAL A 63 12.76 -3.62 -9.28
N ALA A 64 13.97 -3.31 -9.71
CA ALA A 64 14.62 -2.03 -9.51
C ALA A 64 14.31 -1.11 -10.69
N ILE A 65 13.81 0.09 -10.42
CA ILE A 65 13.52 1.11 -11.43
C ILE A 65 14.63 2.15 -11.35
N SER A 66 15.31 2.41 -12.47
CA SER A 66 16.35 3.43 -12.58
C SER A 66 16.26 4.15 -13.91
N ASN A 67 16.19 5.49 -13.87
CA ASN A 67 16.11 6.34 -15.06
C ASN A 67 17.44 6.42 -15.83
N HIS A 68 18.51 5.81 -15.33
CA HIS A 68 19.77 5.76 -16.04
C HIS A 68 19.72 4.65 -17.09
N ASP A 69 20.04 4.98 -18.34
CA ASP A 69 20.49 4.04 -19.39
C ASP A 69 21.82 3.35 -18.99
N SER A 70 22.05 3.12 -17.70
CA SER A 70 23.34 2.72 -17.16
C SER A 70 23.66 1.30 -17.61
N THR A 71 24.52 1.24 -18.61
CA THR A 71 25.43 0.14 -18.97
C THR A 71 26.32 -0.34 -17.82
N ARG A 72 26.06 0.09 -16.57
CA ARG A 72 26.74 -0.37 -15.36
C ARG A 72 25.85 -1.41 -14.69
N GLU A 73 26.05 -2.68 -15.06
CA GLU A 73 25.34 -3.84 -14.51
C GLU A 73 25.46 -4.00 -12.97
N HIS A 74 26.34 -3.24 -12.31
CA HIS A 74 26.80 -3.52 -10.94
C HIS A 74 26.44 -2.48 -9.87
N ASP A 75 25.86 -1.32 -10.20
CA ASP A 75 25.46 -0.34 -9.17
C ASP A 75 24.37 0.64 -9.64
N PRO A 76 23.09 0.22 -9.66
CA PRO A 76 21.97 1.08 -10.07
C PRO A 76 21.47 1.98 -8.94
N GLY A 77 22.20 2.13 -7.83
CA GLY A 77 21.74 2.86 -6.65
C GLY A 77 20.63 2.11 -5.91
N TYR A 78 20.81 0.81 -5.68
CA TYR A 78 19.93 -0.01 -4.83
C TYR A 78 20.79 -0.87 -3.91
N SER A 79 20.25 -1.17 -2.73
CA SER A 79 20.84 -2.05 -1.74
C SER A 79 19.87 -3.19 -1.38
N GLN A 80 20.43 -4.29 -0.88
CA GLN A 80 19.67 -5.45 -0.42
C GLN A 80 20.36 -5.99 0.84
N VAL A 81 19.57 -6.16 1.90
CA VAL A 81 20.03 -6.84 3.12
C VAL A 81 20.18 -8.33 2.83
N ALA A 82 21.28 -8.95 3.25
CA ALA A 82 21.53 -10.35 2.96
C ALA A 82 20.43 -11.25 3.55
N GLY A 83 19.84 -12.10 2.70
CA GLY A 83 18.75 -13.01 3.09
C GLY A 83 17.35 -12.41 2.95
N GLU A 84 17.23 -11.09 2.71
CA GLU A 84 15.95 -10.44 2.44
C GLU A 84 15.73 -10.31 0.94
N GLN A 85 14.48 -10.45 0.49
CA GLN A 85 14.18 -10.32 -0.94
C GLN A 85 14.04 -8.87 -1.41
N GLN A 86 13.94 -7.93 -0.48
CA GLN A 86 13.61 -6.53 -0.70
C GLN A 86 14.79 -5.73 -1.26
N LEU A 87 14.51 -4.95 -2.32
CA LEU A 87 15.43 -3.97 -2.89
C LEU A 87 15.10 -2.60 -2.34
N VAL A 88 16.08 -1.87 -1.80
CA VAL A 88 15.92 -0.51 -1.26
C VAL A 88 16.70 0.46 -2.13
N PRO A 89 16.08 1.50 -2.73
CA PRO A 89 16.81 2.47 -3.53
C PRO A 89 17.76 3.30 -2.62
N ALA A 90 18.87 3.74 -3.18
CA ALA A 90 19.88 4.58 -2.51
C ALA A 90 19.33 5.98 -2.20
N SER A 91 18.27 6.40 -2.88
CA SER A 91 17.52 7.61 -2.58
C SER A 91 16.04 7.36 -2.86
N PRO A 92 15.14 7.87 -2.01
CA PRO A 92 13.70 7.72 -2.22
C PRO A 92 13.26 8.40 -3.51
N PHE A 93 12.20 7.86 -4.13
CA PHE A 93 11.59 8.48 -5.30
C PHE A 93 10.98 9.83 -4.93
N THR A 94 11.15 10.81 -5.82
CA THR A 94 10.55 12.13 -5.74
C THR A 94 9.60 12.33 -6.92
N PHE A 95 8.52 13.08 -6.69
CA PHE A 95 7.54 13.46 -7.69
C PHE A 95 7.26 14.96 -7.54
N ASP A 96 6.79 15.61 -8.60
CA ASP A 96 6.39 17.02 -8.54
C ASP A 96 5.13 17.23 -7.68
N GLU A 97 4.32 16.18 -7.54
CA GLU A 97 3.13 16.18 -6.68
C GLU A 97 3.46 16.09 -5.19
N SER A 98 2.75 16.86 -4.38
CA SER A 98 2.78 16.69 -2.92
C SER A 98 1.97 15.45 -2.52
N VAL A 99 2.64 14.48 -1.89
CA VAL A 99 2.06 13.19 -1.51
C VAL A 99 1.95 13.06 0.00
N VAL A 100 0.82 12.56 0.49
CA VAL A 100 0.66 12.13 1.89
C VAL A 100 0.21 10.68 1.99
N VAL A 101 0.77 9.92 2.92
CA VAL A 101 0.32 8.58 3.29
C VAL A 101 -0.48 8.65 4.59
N VAL A 102 -1.73 8.21 4.55
CA VAL A 102 -2.62 8.09 5.71
C VAL A 102 -2.46 6.70 6.31
N LEU A 103 -2.02 6.65 7.58
CA LEU A 103 -1.75 5.41 8.32
C LEU A 103 -2.64 5.32 9.58
N PRO A 104 -3.78 4.64 9.52
CA PRO A 104 -4.57 4.36 10.71
C PRO A 104 -3.87 3.37 11.63
N THR A 105 -3.86 3.68 12.93
CA THR A 105 -3.24 2.85 13.96
C THR A 105 -4.22 2.52 15.07
N TYR A 106 -4.18 1.26 15.51
CA TYR A 106 -4.77 0.80 16.77
C TYR A 106 -4.02 -0.44 17.23
N ASN A 107 -3.24 -0.32 18.31
CA ASN A 107 -2.30 -1.33 18.77
C ASN A 107 -1.25 -1.75 17.71
N GLU A 108 -0.60 -0.77 17.09
CA GLU A 108 0.39 -1.02 16.02
C GLU A 108 1.80 -0.55 16.43
N ARG A 109 2.06 -0.39 17.75
CA ARG A 109 3.33 0.14 18.28
C ARG A 109 4.55 -0.60 17.75
N ALA A 110 4.47 -1.93 17.61
CA ALA A 110 5.58 -2.76 17.13
C ALA A 110 5.93 -2.52 15.65
N ASN A 111 4.97 -2.06 14.84
CA ASN A 111 5.13 -1.87 13.40
C ASN A 111 5.43 -0.42 13.03
N LEU A 112 4.89 0.54 13.79
CA LEU A 112 4.80 1.94 13.40
C LEU A 112 6.13 2.57 12.97
N GLU A 113 7.16 2.51 13.81
CA GLU A 113 8.45 3.15 13.53
C GLU A 113 9.16 2.52 12.33
N ALA A 114 9.14 1.19 12.24
CA ALA A 114 9.75 0.47 11.13
C ALA A 114 9.04 0.79 9.81
N LEU A 115 7.70 0.89 9.82
CA LEU A 115 6.94 1.19 8.61
C LEU A 115 7.13 2.64 8.16
N VAL A 116 7.11 3.60 9.09
CA VAL A 116 7.38 5.02 8.78
C VAL A 116 8.78 5.17 8.17
N THR A 117 9.78 4.47 8.73
CA THR A 117 11.14 4.45 8.19
C THR A 117 11.17 3.85 6.79
N ALA A 118 10.49 2.71 6.58
CA ALA A 118 10.45 2.04 5.28
C ALA A 118 9.77 2.90 4.22
N ILE A 119 8.67 3.58 4.53
CA ILE A 119 8.00 4.52 3.60
C ILE A 119 9.00 5.58 3.12
N GLY A 120 9.73 6.21 4.05
CA GLY A 120 10.72 7.25 3.74
C GLY A 120 11.93 6.75 2.95
N GLN A 121 12.21 5.44 2.93
CA GLN A 121 13.25 4.85 2.07
C GLN A 121 12.82 4.77 0.59
N TYR A 122 11.52 4.67 0.32
CA TYR A 122 11.01 4.49 -1.05
C TYR A 122 10.41 5.75 -1.65
N LEU A 123 9.81 6.61 -0.85
CA LEU A 123 9.06 7.75 -1.37
C LEU A 123 9.27 8.97 -0.46
N VAL A 124 9.59 10.11 -1.07
CA VAL A 124 9.51 11.40 -0.39
C VAL A 124 8.02 11.76 -0.29
N ALA A 125 7.46 11.62 0.90
CA ALA A 125 6.05 11.90 1.19
C ALA A 125 5.88 12.31 2.65
N ASP A 126 4.84 13.09 2.93
CA ASP A 126 4.37 13.30 4.30
C ASP A 126 3.57 12.08 4.77
N ILE A 127 3.53 11.85 6.07
CA ILE A 127 2.82 10.74 6.69
C ILE A 127 1.90 11.32 7.76
N VAL A 128 0.62 10.97 7.72
CA VAL A 128 -0.31 11.25 8.81
C VAL A 128 -0.72 9.95 9.49
N ILE A 129 -0.27 9.80 10.73
CA ILE A 129 -0.63 8.69 11.62
C ILE A 129 -1.96 9.06 12.26
N VAL A 130 -3.00 8.25 12.05
CA VAL A 130 -4.32 8.45 12.65
C VAL A 130 -4.50 7.44 13.77
N ASP A 131 -4.27 7.86 15.01
CA ASP A 131 -4.31 6.97 16.17
C ASP A 131 -5.69 6.97 16.85
N ASP A 132 -6.26 5.78 17.01
CA ASP A 132 -7.58 5.55 17.59
C ASP A 132 -7.54 5.39 19.13
N ASN A 133 -6.76 6.23 19.80
CA ASN A 133 -6.50 6.19 21.24
C ASN A 133 -5.96 4.81 21.67
N SER A 134 -4.82 4.43 21.10
CA SER A 134 -4.21 3.12 21.30
C SER A 134 -3.71 2.94 22.74
N PRO A 135 -4.17 1.90 23.47
CA PRO A 135 -3.74 1.65 24.86
C PRO A 135 -2.32 1.08 24.99
N ASP A 136 -1.70 0.63 23.90
CA ASP A 136 -0.35 0.02 23.92
C ASP A 136 0.79 1.04 23.82
N GLY A 137 0.47 2.35 23.82
CA GLY A 137 1.45 3.42 23.63
C GLY A 137 1.81 3.68 22.16
N THR A 138 0.99 3.24 21.20
CA THR A 138 1.18 3.62 19.78
C THR A 138 1.10 5.14 19.59
N GLY A 139 0.14 5.81 20.24
CA GLY A 139 0.00 7.27 20.18
C GLY A 139 1.24 8.02 20.67
N ASP A 140 1.78 7.62 21.83
CA ASP A 140 3.01 8.23 22.38
C ASP A 140 4.21 8.05 21.44
N LEU A 141 4.31 6.89 20.79
CA LEU A 141 5.35 6.65 19.78
C LEU A 141 5.13 7.55 18.56
N ALA A 142 3.88 7.70 18.08
CA ALA A 142 3.56 8.58 16.97
C ALA A 142 3.98 10.03 17.26
N ASP A 143 3.76 10.53 18.48
CA ASP A 143 4.17 11.87 18.89
C ASP A 143 5.70 12.03 18.88
N GLN A 144 6.44 11.01 19.35
CA GLN A 144 7.90 10.99 19.28
C GLN A 144 8.42 11.01 17.83
N LEU A 145 7.76 10.27 16.93
CA LEU A 145 8.08 10.27 15.50
C LEU A 145 7.83 11.64 14.86
N SER A 146 6.71 12.29 15.18
CA SER A 146 6.39 13.62 14.67
C SER A 146 7.34 14.69 15.19
N ALA A 147 7.76 14.61 16.45
CA ALA A 147 8.72 15.55 17.04
C ALA A 147 10.11 15.51 16.37
N ARG A 148 10.55 14.33 15.90
CA ARG A 148 11.87 14.14 15.26
C ARG A 148 11.85 14.28 13.73
N SER A 149 10.68 14.18 13.11
CA SER A 149 10.52 14.15 11.64
C SER A 149 9.42 15.13 11.20
N PRO A 150 9.76 16.29 10.60
CA PRO A 150 8.78 17.32 10.21
C PRO A 150 7.71 16.86 9.20
N HIS A 151 8.00 15.82 8.42
CA HIS A 151 7.09 15.21 7.44
C HIS A 151 6.15 14.17 8.07
N VAL A 152 6.26 13.91 9.39
CA VAL A 152 5.39 13.01 10.13
C VAL A 152 4.43 13.81 10.98
N HIS A 153 3.15 13.54 10.84
CA HIS A 153 2.06 14.18 11.56
C HIS A 153 1.23 13.14 12.31
N VAL A 154 0.57 13.58 13.39
CA VAL A 154 -0.30 12.73 14.19
C VAL A 154 -1.68 13.36 14.29
N LEU A 155 -2.71 12.54 14.09
CA LEU A 155 -4.10 12.86 14.32
C LEU A 155 -4.63 11.89 15.39
N HIS A 156 -4.67 12.36 16.63
CA HIS A 156 -5.27 11.61 17.74
C HIS A 156 -6.79 11.69 17.69
N ARG A 157 -7.44 10.54 17.63
CA ARG A 157 -8.89 10.41 17.75
C ARG A 157 -9.24 9.99 19.19
N PRO A 158 -10.37 10.45 19.75
CA PRO A 158 -10.66 10.26 21.18
C PRO A 158 -10.93 8.79 21.56
N ARG A 159 -11.31 7.94 20.60
CA ARG A 159 -11.65 6.54 20.81
C ARG A 159 -11.58 5.76 19.50
N LYS A 160 -11.51 4.44 19.61
CA LYS A 160 -11.63 3.52 18.48
C LYS A 160 -13.06 3.47 17.94
N GLU A 161 -13.26 3.98 16.72
CA GLU A 161 -14.57 3.91 16.03
C GLU A 161 -14.53 3.04 14.76
N GLY A 162 -13.36 2.47 14.45
CA GLY A 162 -13.16 1.54 13.33
C GLY A 162 -12.35 2.12 12.18
N LEU A 163 -11.99 1.25 11.24
CA LEU A 163 -11.03 1.53 10.16
C LEU A 163 -11.53 2.63 9.20
N GLY A 164 -12.76 2.51 8.72
CA GLY A 164 -13.36 3.50 7.82
C GLY A 164 -13.35 4.92 8.41
N PRO A 165 -13.92 5.15 9.61
CA PRO A 165 -13.85 6.46 10.27
C PRO A 165 -12.42 7.01 10.46
N ALA A 166 -11.43 6.15 10.72
CA ALA A 166 -10.03 6.59 10.85
C ALA A 166 -9.49 7.12 9.51
N TYR A 167 -9.72 6.39 8.41
CA TYR A 167 -9.34 6.86 7.09
C TYR A 167 -10.09 8.12 6.66
N LEU A 168 -11.40 8.21 6.94
CA LEU A 168 -12.17 9.42 6.63
C LEU A 168 -11.62 10.65 7.39
N ALA A 169 -11.23 10.50 8.66
CA ALA A 169 -10.60 11.55 9.43
C ALA A 169 -9.22 11.94 8.84
N GLY A 170 -8.41 10.95 8.45
CA GLY A 170 -7.13 11.20 7.77
C GLY A 170 -7.28 11.89 6.41
N PHE A 171 -8.26 11.49 5.60
CA PHE A 171 -8.58 12.14 4.33
C PHE A 171 -9.05 13.57 4.54
N GLN A 172 -9.91 13.84 5.52
CA GLN A 172 -10.32 15.20 5.86
C GLN A 172 -9.15 16.07 6.30
N TRP A 173 -8.26 15.53 7.13
CA TRP A 173 -7.03 16.21 7.55
C TRP A 173 -6.11 16.53 6.36
N ALA A 174 -5.97 15.59 5.42
CA ALA A 174 -5.17 15.76 4.21
C ALA A 174 -5.77 16.81 3.26
N LEU A 175 -7.10 16.83 3.10
CA LEU A 175 -7.81 17.81 2.27
C LEU A 175 -7.71 19.24 2.81
N GLN A 176 -7.34 19.44 4.08
CA GLN A 176 -7.07 20.79 4.63
C GLN A 176 -5.67 21.33 4.29
N ARG A 177 -4.85 20.53 3.60
CA ARG A 177 -3.44 20.83 3.26
C ARG A 177 -3.22 20.69 1.75
N PRO A 178 -2.14 21.26 1.17
CA PRO A 178 -1.93 21.28 -0.27
C PRO A 178 -1.37 19.95 -0.84
N TYR A 179 -1.96 18.81 -0.45
CA TYR A 179 -1.58 17.50 -1.03
C TYR A 179 -2.34 17.24 -2.32
N ASP A 180 -1.61 16.80 -3.35
CA ASP A 180 -2.14 16.41 -4.65
C ASP A 180 -2.56 14.94 -4.70
N ARG A 181 -1.86 14.10 -3.92
CA ARG A 181 -2.08 12.66 -3.83
C ARG A 181 -2.21 12.23 -2.38
N ILE A 182 -3.25 11.46 -2.10
CA ILE A 182 -3.56 10.95 -0.77
C ILE A 182 -3.54 9.43 -0.88
N ILE A 183 -2.58 8.80 -0.21
CA ILE A 183 -2.40 7.35 -0.20
C ILE A 183 -3.02 6.77 1.06
N GLU A 184 -3.76 5.70 0.87
CA GLU A 184 -4.30 4.83 1.90
C GLU A 184 -3.37 3.65 2.11
N MET A 185 -2.92 3.37 3.35
CA MET A 185 -2.05 2.24 3.64
C MET A 185 -2.20 1.75 5.10
N ASP A 186 -2.33 0.43 5.29
CA ASP A 186 -2.41 -0.18 6.63
C ASP A 186 -1.03 -0.25 7.31
N CYS A 187 -1.01 -0.11 8.64
CA CYS A 187 0.22 -0.04 9.45
C CYS A 187 0.79 -1.41 9.90
N ASP A 188 0.75 -2.44 9.05
CA ASP A 188 1.02 -3.84 9.44
C ASP A 188 1.94 -4.62 8.47
N PHE A 189 2.56 -3.93 7.51
CA PHE A 189 3.37 -4.49 6.41
C PHE A 189 2.65 -5.47 5.48
N SER A 190 1.31 -5.57 5.54
CA SER A 190 0.55 -6.31 4.52
C SER A 190 0.61 -5.64 3.14
N HIS A 191 0.86 -4.33 3.13
CA HIS A 191 1.14 -3.53 1.94
C HIS A 191 2.62 -3.17 1.90
N ALA A 192 3.23 -3.39 0.74
CA ALA A 192 4.65 -3.19 0.53
C ALA A 192 5.00 -1.71 0.31
N PRO A 193 5.89 -1.10 1.12
CA PRO A 193 6.34 0.28 0.91
C PRO A 193 6.99 0.51 -0.47
N TRP A 194 7.65 -0.51 -1.04
CA TRP A 194 8.27 -0.41 -2.38
C TRP A 194 7.27 -0.25 -3.54
N ASP A 195 5.99 -0.52 -3.31
CA ASP A 195 4.94 -0.30 -4.32
C ASP A 195 4.38 1.14 -4.28
N LEU A 196 4.74 1.97 -3.28
CA LEU A 196 4.28 3.36 -3.16
C LEU A 196 4.64 4.24 -4.37
N PRO A 197 5.89 4.25 -4.89
CA PRO A 197 6.22 5.06 -6.06
C PRO A 197 5.41 4.66 -7.30
N ARG A 198 5.11 3.35 -7.45
CA ARG A 198 4.28 2.83 -8.55
C ARG A 198 2.83 3.33 -8.44
N LEU A 199 2.26 3.38 -7.24
CA LEU A 199 0.93 3.98 -6.98
C LEU A 199 0.90 5.47 -7.39
N VAL A 200 1.90 6.24 -6.98
CA VAL A 200 2.00 7.66 -7.33
C VAL A 200 2.14 7.85 -8.84
N HIS A 201 3.06 7.13 -9.48
CA HIS A 201 3.23 7.21 -10.92
C HIS A 201 1.95 6.87 -11.70
N ARG A 202 1.26 5.77 -11.33
CA ARG A 202 0.00 5.37 -11.98
C ARG A 202 -1.11 6.41 -11.82
N SER A 203 -1.07 7.19 -10.73
CA SER A 203 -2.02 8.27 -10.48
C SER A 203 -1.85 9.47 -11.44
N HIS A 204 -0.79 9.53 -12.26
CA HIS A 204 -0.65 10.52 -13.34
C HIS A 204 -1.69 10.34 -14.45
N THR A 205 -2.26 9.14 -14.58
CA THR A 205 -3.25 8.84 -15.62
C THR A 205 -4.58 8.33 -15.07
N ALA A 206 -4.77 8.25 -13.75
CA ALA A 206 -5.97 7.76 -13.10
C ALA A 206 -6.33 8.62 -11.87
N ASP A 207 -7.62 8.73 -11.57
CA ASP A 207 -8.13 9.48 -10.41
C ASP A 207 -8.10 8.64 -9.12
N LEU A 208 -8.26 7.33 -9.26
CA LEU A 208 -8.11 6.34 -8.20
C LEU A 208 -7.22 5.20 -8.71
N VAL A 209 -6.13 4.93 -8.01
CA VAL A 209 -5.30 3.74 -8.22
C VAL A 209 -5.51 2.78 -7.05
N ILE A 210 -5.79 1.52 -7.35
CA ILE A 210 -5.96 0.45 -6.36
C ILE A 210 -4.82 -0.55 -6.52
N GLY A 211 -4.05 -0.77 -5.47
CA GLY A 211 -3.19 -1.94 -5.34
C GLY A 211 -4.05 -3.20 -5.26
N SER A 212 -4.04 -3.98 -6.33
CA SER A 212 -4.98 -5.08 -6.56
C SER A 212 -4.29 -6.43 -6.47
N ARG A 213 -4.91 -7.32 -5.68
CA ARG A 213 -4.49 -8.72 -5.52
C ARG A 213 -4.96 -9.62 -6.66
N TYR A 214 -5.88 -9.14 -7.50
CA TYR A 214 -6.65 -9.98 -8.42
C TYR A 214 -6.49 -9.64 -9.91
N VAL A 215 -5.76 -8.56 -10.24
CA VAL A 215 -5.27 -8.32 -11.60
C VAL A 215 -4.06 -9.21 -11.93
N PRO A 216 -3.74 -9.46 -13.22
CA PRO A 216 -2.55 -10.22 -13.60
C PRO A 216 -1.28 -9.70 -12.92
N GLY A 217 -0.49 -10.61 -12.34
CA GLY A 217 0.68 -10.27 -11.52
C GLY A 217 0.41 -10.07 -10.03
N GLY A 218 -0.83 -9.75 -9.66
CA GLY A 218 -1.27 -9.61 -8.27
C GLY A 218 -1.38 -10.95 -7.55
N GLY A 219 -1.34 -10.92 -6.22
CA GLY A 219 -1.48 -12.13 -5.43
C GLY A 219 -1.62 -11.93 -3.93
N THR A 220 -1.80 -13.06 -3.24
CA THR A 220 -1.80 -13.13 -1.76
C THR A 220 -0.78 -14.17 -1.31
N GLU A 221 0.02 -13.81 -0.31
CA GLU A 221 1.03 -14.69 0.28
C GLU A 221 0.54 -15.18 1.65
N ASN A 222 0.87 -16.43 1.99
CA ASN A 222 0.52 -17.08 3.27
C ASN A 222 -0.98 -17.25 3.58
N TRP A 223 -1.88 -16.87 2.66
CA TRP A 223 -3.30 -17.14 2.83
C TRP A 223 -3.65 -18.61 2.58
N ASN A 224 -4.50 -19.19 3.43
CA ASN A 224 -5.09 -20.50 3.16
C ASN A 224 -6.08 -20.43 1.97
N ALA A 225 -6.31 -21.57 1.30
CA ALA A 225 -7.15 -21.65 0.11
C ALA A 225 -8.59 -21.15 0.36
N ARG A 226 -9.15 -21.43 1.56
CA ARG A 226 -10.49 -21.00 1.95
C ARG A 226 -10.60 -19.47 1.98
N ARG A 227 -9.66 -18.77 2.61
CA ARG A 227 -9.64 -17.30 2.70
C ARG A 227 -9.50 -16.68 1.32
N ARG A 228 -8.63 -17.24 0.46
CA ARG A 228 -8.50 -16.80 -0.94
C ARG A 228 -9.82 -16.94 -1.70
N LEU A 229 -10.49 -18.09 -1.56
CA LEU A 229 -11.77 -18.34 -2.21
C LEU A 229 -12.86 -17.36 -1.73
N VAL A 230 -13.04 -17.19 -0.42
CA VAL A 230 -14.02 -16.26 0.15
C VAL A 230 -13.79 -14.84 -0.34
N SER A 231 -12.53 -14.38 -0.35
CA SER A 231 -12.20 -13.03 -0.81
C SER A 231 -12.44 -12.84 -2.31
N ARG A 232 -12.10 -13.83 -3.15
CA ARG A 232 -12.40 -13.79 -4.59
C ARG A 232 -13.91 -13.78 -4.84
N CYS A 233 -14.66 -14.66 -4.19
CA CYS A 233 -16.13 -14.70 -4.31
C CYS A 233 -16.77 -13.39 -3.85
N GLY A 234 -16.29 -12.78 -2.77
CA GLY A 234 -16.77 -11.48 -2.29
C GLY A 234 -16.54 -10.37 -3.33
N ASN A 235 -15.36 -10.31 -3.93
CA ASN A 235 -15.06 -9.34 -4.98
C ASN A 235 -15.89 -9.58 -6.25
N THR A 236 -16.04 -10.84 -6.69
CA THR A 236 -16.94 -11.18 -7.81
C THR A 236 -18.38 -10.76 -7.52
N TYR A 237 -18.88 -11.02 -6.31
CA TYR A 237 -20.21 -10.61 -5.88
C TYR A 237 -20.41 -9.09 -5.96
N VAL A 238 -19.48 -8.31 -5.39
CA VAL A 238 -19.52 -6.84 -5.46
C VAL A 238 -19.52 -6.39 -6.91
N ASN A 239 -18.65 -6.96 -7.75
CA ASN A 239 -18.52 -6.57 -9.14
C ASN A 239 -19.79 -6.83 -9.95
N LEU A 240 -20.45 -7.99 -9.73
CA LEU A 240 -21.72 -8.33 -10.37
C LEU A 240 -22.85 -7.35 -10.01
N PHE A 241 -22.92 -6.91 -8.75
CA PHE A 241 -23.96 -5.99 -8.29
C PHE A 241 -23.71 -4.54 -8.69
N LEU A 242 -22.46 -4.08 -8.65
CA LEU A 242 -22.13 -2.67 -8.89
C LEU A 242 -21.77 -2.37 -10.35
N GLY A 243 -21.45 -3.40 -11.14
CA GLY A 243 -21.25 -3.31 -12.59
C GLY A 243 -20.04 -2.44 -12.97
N SER A 244 -18.84 -2.82 -12.52
CA SER A 244 -17.57 -2.16 -12.84
C SER A 244 -16.55 -3.14 -13.44
N SER A 245 -15.37 -2.64 -13.79
CA SER A 245 -14.21 -3.45 -14.18
C SER A 245 -13.24 -3.71 -13.02
N ILE A 246 -13.52 -3.18 -11.82
CA ILE A 246 -12.67 -3.32 -10.63
C ILE A 246 -12.66 -4.78 -10.17
N GLN A 247 -11.47 -5.35 -10.03
CA GLN A 247 -11.24 -6.73 -9.56
C GLN A 247 -11.01 -6.80 -8.05
N ASP A 248 -10.46 -5.76 -7.44
CA ASP A 248 -10.16 -5.71 -6.00
C ASP A 248 -10.85 -4.51 -5.30
N TRP A 249 -12.13 -4.70 -4.98
CA TRP A 249 -12.97 -3.72 -4.29
C TRP A 249 -12.63 -3.53 -2.81
N THR A 250 -11.92 -4.47 -2.19
CA THR A 250 -11.64 -4.47 -0.75
C THR A 250 -10.18 -4.18 -0.40
N GLY A 251 -9.30 -4.02 -1.39
CA GLY A 251 -7.90 -3.63 -1.18
C GLY A 251 -7.80 -2.23 -0.59
N GLY A 252 -7.09 -2.09 0.54
CA GLY A 252 -6.89 -0.84 1.28
C GLY A 252 -5.58 -0.11 0.97
N PHE A 253 -4.91 -0.49 -0.12
CA PHE A 253 -3.73 0.21 -0.62
C PHE A 253 -4.10 0.98 -1.86
N ARG A 254 -4.35 2.28 -1.70
CA ARG A 254 -4.98 3.10 -2.73
C ARG A 254 -4.29 4.44 -2.82
N CYS A 255 -4.23 5.01 -4.02
CA CYS A 255 -3.83 6.39 -4.24
C CYS A 255 -4.99 7.16 -4.85
N TYR A 256 -5.42 8.19 -4.16
CA TYR A 256 -6.47 9.09 -4.60
C TYR A 256 -5.86 10.40 -5.09
N ARG A 257 -6.32 10.89 -6.25
CA ARG A 257 -6.17 12.31 -6.58
C ARG A 257 -7.03 13.14 -5.66
N ARG A 258 -6.47 14.25 -5.18
CA ARG A 258 -7.18 15.21 -4.32
C ARG A 258 -8.58 15.56 -4.84
N GLY A 259 -8.67 15.96 -6.10
CA GLY A 259 -9.93 16.40 -6.73
C GLY A 259 -11.00 15.31 -6.80
N LEU A 260 -10.65 14.02 -6.67
CA LEU A 260 -11.62 12.94 -6.53
C LEU A 260 -12.18 12.91 -5.10
N LEU A 261 -11.32 12.93 -4.08
CA LEU A 261 -11.75 12.89 -2.67
C LEU A 261 -12.62 14.11 -2.30
N GLU A 262 -12.31 15.29 -2.83
CA GLU A 262 -13.12 16.51 -2.62
C GLU A 262 -14.57 16.35 -3.11
N LYS A 263 -14.79 15.55 -4.16
CA LYS A 263 -16.13 15.31 -4.75
C LYS A 263 -16.90 14.17 -4.09
N MET A 264 -16.26 13.34 -3.27
CA MET A 264 -16.86 12.11 -2.73
C MET A 264 -17.84 12.33 -1.56
N THR A 265 -17.97 13.56 -1.04
CA THR A 265 -18.80 13.90 0.13
C THR A 265 -18.55 12.91 1.27
N LEU A 266 -17.31 12.85 1.75
CA LEU A 266 -16.82 11.83 2.69
C LEU A 266 -17.66 11.70 3.98
N SER A 267 -18.33 12.78 4.40
CA SER A 267 -19.22 12.79 5.57
C SER A 267 -20.48 11.92 5.42
N THR A 268 -20.87 11.53 4.20
CA THR A 268 -22.06 10.71 3.98
C THR A 268 -21.73 9.23 3.82
N VAL A 269 -20.47 8.81 3.99
CA VAL A 269 -20.06 7.39 3.95
C VAL A 269 -20.70 6.65 5.11
N GLN A 270 -21.37 5.54 4.83
CA GLN A 270 -22.19 4.81 5.82
C GLN A 270 -21.66 3.41 6.12
N ALA A 271 -21.02 2.78 5.15
CA ALA A 271 -20.46 1.45 5.30
C ALA A 271 -19.34 1.45 6.35
N LYS A 272 -19.31 0.40 7.16
CA LYS A 272 -18.30 0.19 8.20
C LYS A 272 -17.36 -0.94 7.79
N GLY A 273 -16.48 -1.31 8.72
CA GLY A 273 -15.54 -2.41 8.53
C GLY A 273 -14.65 -2.21 7.31
N TYR A 274 -14.56 -3.23 6.46
CA TYR A 274 -13.86 -3.16 5.17
C TYR A 274 -14.78 -2.74 4.01
N ILE A 275 -16.09 -2.64 4.23
CA ILE A 275 -17.06 -2.33 3.18
C ILE A 275 -17.05 -0.84 2.81
N PHE A 276 -16.54 0.04 3.68
CA PHE A 276 -16.28 1.43 3.30
C PHE A 276 -15.35 1.53 2.06
N GLN A 277 -14.41 0.58 1.88
CA GLN A 277 -13.57 0.52 0.69
C GLN A 277 -14.40 0.33 -0.58
N VAL A 278 -15.39 -0.57 -0.50
CA VAL A 278 -16.32 -0.83 -1.58
C VAL A 278 -17.14 0.43 -1.86
N GLU A 279 -17.62 1.10 -0.81
CA GLU A 279 -18.40 2.33 -0.94
C GLU A 279 -17.59 3.45 -1.60
N LEU A 280 -16.34 3.67 -1.19
CA LEU A 280 -15.48 4.71 -1.77
C LEU A 280 -15.15 4.41 -3.23
N ALA A 281 -14.84 3.16 -3.57
CA ALA A 281 -14.62 2.76 -4.96
C ALA A 281 -15.89 2.91 -5.80
N TRP A 282 -17.05 2.55 -5.25
CA TRP A 282 -18.35 2.74 -5.90
C TRP A 282 -18.66 4.22 -6.15
N ARG A 283 -18.44 5.09 -5.16
CA ARG A 283 -18.57 6.55 -5.31
C ARG A 283 -17.64 7.10 -6.39
N ALA A 284 -16.40 6.62 -6.46
CA ALA A 284 -15.47 6.99 -7.52
C ALA A 284 -16.07 6.68 -8.90
N VAL A 285 -16.59 5.46 -9.08
CA VAL A 285 -17.24 5.04 -10.32
C VAL A 285 -18.49 5.88 -10.62
N GLN A 286 -19.31 6.22 -9.60
CA GLN A 286 -20.48 7.09 -9.80
C GLN A 286 -20.11 8.51 -10.22
N LEU A 287 -18.96 9.02 -9.77
CA LEU A 287 -18.41 10.31 -10.16
C LEU A 287 -17.73 10.30 -11.55
N GLY A 288 -17.74 9.16 -12.25
CA GLY A 288 -17.08 9.00 -13.55
C GLY A 288 -15.56 9.00 -13.48
N ALA A 289 -14.99 8.71 -12.30
CA ALA A 289 -13.55 8.71 -12.08
C ALA A 289 -12.85 7.62 -12.91
N LYS A 290 -11.67 7.92 -13.44
CA LYS A 290 -10.83 6.91 -14.07
C LYS A 290 -10.15 6.07 -12.99
N VAL A 291 -10.64 4.84 -12.80
CA VAL A 291 -10.07 3.88 -11.84
C VAL A 291 -9.05 2.98 -12.55
N SER A 292 -7.89 2.79 -11.93
CA SER A 292 -6.86 1.85 -12.40
C SER A 292 -6.46 0.89 -11.29
N GLU A 293 -6.12 -0.34 -11.66
CA GLU A 293 -5.62 -1.35 -10.75
C GLU A 293 -4.16 -1.67 -11.07
N LEU A 294 -3.35 -1.79 -10.03
CA LEU A 294 -1.91 -2.06 -10.09
C LEU A 294 -1.63 -3.37 -9.35
N PRO A 295 -0.95 -4.36 -9.96
CA PRO A 295 -0.68 -5.63 -9.29
C PRO A 295 0.22 -5.43 -8.07
N ILE A 296 -0.26 -5.93 -6.92
CA ILE A 296 0.48 -6.02 -5.67
C ILE A 296 0.46 -7.45 -5.11
N ARG A 297 1.43 -7.76 -4.26
CA ARG A 297 1.44 -8.98 -3.46
C ARG A 297 1.09 -8.61 -2.02
N PHE A 298 -0.06 -9.10 -1.58
CA PHE A 298 -0.54 -8.87 -0.22
C PHE A 298 -0.11 -10.00 0.69
N SER A 299 0.67 -9.68 1.71
CA SER A 299 1.12 -10.65 2.72
C SER A 299 0.24 -10.55 3.96
N ASP A 300 0.00 -11.68 4.63
CA ASP A 300 -0.60 -11.60 5.96
C ASP A 300 0.31 -10.81 6.92
N ARG A 301 -0.32 -10.09 7.85
CA ARG A 301 0.37 -9.31 8.88
C ARG A 301 1.47 -10.14 9.51
N ILE A 302 2.66 -9.56 9.65
CA ILE A 302 3.78 -10.23 10.34
C ILE A 302 3.44 -10.40 11.83
N LEU A 303 2.66 -9.47 12.40
CA LEU A 303 2.23 -9.45 13.80
C LEU A 303 0.72 -9.15 13.93
N GLY A 304 -0.01 -9.93 14.75
CA GLY A 304 -1.42 -9.68 15.11
C GLY A 304 -2.46 -10.66 14.52
N GLN A 305 -3.70 -10.61 15.03
CA GLN A 305 -4.81 -11.45 14.56
C GLN A 305 -5.60 -10.80 13.40
N SER A 306 -6.02 -11.61 12.42
CA SER A 306 -6.79 -11.17 11.25
C SER A 306 -8.18 -10.62 11.63
N LYS A 307 -8.51 -9.44 11.11
CA LYS A 307 -9.75 -8.68 11.42
C LYS A 307 -10.96 -9.06 10.54
N LEU A 308 -10.81 -9.95 9.55
CA LEU A 308 -11.89 -10.30 8.61
C LEU A 308 -12.85 -11.30 9.24
N GLY A 309 -13.79 -10.78 10.03
CA GLY A 309 -14.82 -11.56 10.73
C GLY A 309 -16.08 -11.79 9.90
N TRP A 310 -16.92 -12.74 10.35
CA TRP A 310 -18.25 -13.00 9.78
C TRP A 310 -19.16 -11.76 9.71
N SER A 311 -19.00 -10.83 10.66
CA SER A 311 -19.73 -9.56 10.68
C SER A 311 -19.46 -8.70 9.43
N SER A 312 -18.22 -8.63 8.96
CA SER A 312 -17.87 -7.89 7.74
C SER A 312 -18.47 -8.51 6.48
N ILE A 313 -18.63 -9.84 6.46
CA ILE A 313 -19.28 -10.55 5.34
C ILE A 313 -20.77 -10.19 5.29
N ILE A 314 -21.46 -10.26 6.43
CA ILE A 314 -22.89 -9.93 6.52
C ILE A 314 -23.13 -8.47 6.13
N GLU A 315 -22.27 -7.57 6.61
CA GLU A 315 -22.34 -6.15 6.23
C GLU A 315 -22.21 -5.97 4.70
N GLY A 316 -21.25 -6.64 4.07
CA GLY A 316 -21.09 -6.59 2.62
C GLY A 316 -22.31 -7.09 1.85
N LEU A 317 -22.92 -8.19 2.31
CA LEU A 317 -24.13 -8.75 1.70
C LEU A 317 -25.36 -7.82 1.79
N ILE A 318 -25.39 -6.91 2.77
CA ILE A 318 -26.50 -5.96 2.96
C ILE A 318 -26.23 -4.62 2.27
N GLU A 319 -25.03 -4.06 2.43
CA GLU A 319 -24.72 -2.71 1.96
C GLU A 319 -24.52 -2.65 0.44
N VAL A 320 -23.98 -3.71 -0.18
CA VAL A 320 -23.73 -3.74 -1.63
C VAL A 320 -25.05 -3.64 -2.44
N PRO A 321 -26.11 -4.42 -2.14
CA PRO A 321 -27.41 -4.21 -2.79
C PRO A 321 -27.98 -2.81 -2.56
N LYS A 322 -27.88 -2.26 -1.34
CA LYS A 322 -28.35 -0.89 -1.05
C LYS A 322 -27.64 0.15 -1.93
N MET A 323 -26.33 0.04 -2.13
CA MET A 323 -25.58 0.91 -3.04
C MET A 323 -26.09 0.79 -4.48
N CYS A 324 -26.35 -0.43 -4.95
CA CYS A 324 -26.92 -0.68 -6.27
C CYS A 324 -28.32 -0.02 -6.42
N PHE A 325 -29.20 -0.14 -5.43
CA PHE A 325 -30.52 0.49 -5.47
C PHE A 325 -30.47 2.02 -5.43
N ARG A 326 -29.54 2.62 -4.67
CA ARG A 326 -29.34 4.08 -4.64
C ARG A 326 -28.93 4.64 -6.01
N ARG A 327 -28.11 3.90 -6.76
CA ARG A 327 -27.75 4.26 -8.14
C ARG A 327 -28.96 4.34 -9.07
N SER A 328 -29.93 3.45 -8.91
CA SER A 328 -31.12 3.39 -9.78
C SER A 328 -32.16 4.48 -9.50
N VAL A 329 -32.15 5.06 -8.30
CA VAL A 329 -33.10 6.12 -7.90
C VAL A 329 -32.58 7.53 -8.22
N GLY A 330 -31.27 7.70 -8.41
CA GLY A 330 -30.63 8.98 -8.76
C GLY A 330 -30.42 9.22 -10.26
N ARG A 331 -31.09 8.46 -11.13
CA ARG A 331 -31.06 8.62 -12.60
C ARG A 331 -32.34 9.22 -13.13
#